data_AF-A0A1F5RRG0-F1
#
_entry.id   AF-A0A1F5RRG0-F1
#
_cell.length_a   1.000
_cell.length_b   1.000
_cell.length_c   1.000
_cell.angle_alpha   90.00
_cell.angle_beta   90.00
_cell.angle_gamma   90.00
#
_symmetry.space_group_name_H-M   'P 1'
#
loop_
_entity.id
_entity.type
_entity.pdbx_description
1 polymer ?
#
loop_
_entity_poly.entity_id
_entity_poly.type
_entity_poly.pdbx_seq_one_letter_code
_entity_poly.pdbx_strand_id
1 'polypeptide(L)'
;MPIPFTLLAVLAGIAVAVVQASFFEWTFHRFWLHRPGQPGGRLASHTLVHHQLRKIEDTFHVEDEAQREAPSFEWWGGPALVLINVLPWALLAWGFAALGVSLPVAAFVIAFGATMALYYLGYEGLHFLMRKPALGVVERGRYFQFIKRHHRIHHLRMDRNLNVLLPLADLVIGTLVVEEPAPAPTPDTARRLARRHSRFGKGIQGGAR
;
A
#
# COMPACT_ATOMS: atom_id res chain seq x y z
N MET A 1 29.85 3.69 -22.72
CA MET A 1 29.91 2.52 -21.81
C MET A 1 29.36 1.29 -22.52
N PRO A 2 29.84 0.08 -22.21
CA PRO A 2 29.38 -1.13 -22.89
C PRO A 2 27.92 -1.47 -22.53
N ILE A 3 27.14 -1.89 -23.52
CA ILE A 3 25.75 -2.39 -23.39
C ILE A 3 25.55 -3.36 -22.20
N PRO A 4 26.43 -4.34 -21.91
CA PRO A 4 26.22 -5.27 -20.80
C PRO A 4 26.14 -4.60 -19.43
N PHE A 5 26.88 -3.51 -19.19
CA PHE A 5 26.84 -2.80 -17.90
C PHE A 5 25.53 -2.03 -17.72
N THR A 6 25.00 -1.44 -18.80
CA THR A 6 23.70 -0.76 -18.76
C THR A 6 22.58 -1.75 -18.49
N LEU A 7 22.59 -2.92 -19.16
CA LEU A 7 21.62 -3.98 -18.92
C LEU A 7 21.66 -4.46 -17.47
N LEU A 8 22.86 -4.71 -16.94
CA LEU A 8 23.04 -5.12 -15.54
C LEU A 8 22.48 -4.08 -14.57
N ALA A 9 22.72 -2.78 -14.82
CA ALA A 9 22.17 -1.71 -13.99
C ALA A 9 20.64 -1.62 -14.05
N VAL A 10 20.04 -1.85 -15.22
CA VAL A 10 18.57 -1.90 -15.35
C VAL A 10 18.00 -3.08 -14.54
N LEU A 11 18.56 -4.27 -14.71
CA LEU A 11 18.10 -5.46 -13.98
C LEU A 11 18.28 -5.31 -12.47
N ALA A 12 19.41 -4.72 -12.04
CA ALA A 12 19.65 -4.39 -10.64
C ALA A 12 18.63 -3.36 -10.13
N GLY A 13 18.33 -2.31 -10.90
CA GLY A 13 17.33 -1.29 -10.53
C GLY A 13 15.95 -1.89 -10.31
N ILE A 14 15.52 -2.80 -11.20
CA ILE A 14 14.26 -3.53 -11.07
C ILE A 14 14.27 -4.41 -9.82
N ALA A 15 15.30 -5.24 -9.64
CA ALA A 15 15.37 -6.16 -8.51
C ALA A 15 15.38 -5.43 -7.16
N VAL A 16 16.21 -4.38 -7.04
CA VAL A 16 16.28 -3.55 -5.83
C VAL A 16 14.96 -2.84 -5.58
N ALA A 17 14.30 -2.31 -6.62
CA ALA A 17 13.00 -1.65 -6.48
C ALA A 17 11.92 -2.60 -5.96
N VAL A 18 11.83 -3.83 -6.47
CA VAL A 18 10.83 -4.82 -6.01
C VAL A 18 11.02 -5.15 -4.54
N VAL A 19 12.27 -5.41 -4.12
CA VAL A 19 12.58 -5.71 -2.73
C VAL A 19 12.30 -4.50 -1.85
N GLN A 20 12.84 -3.33 -2.21
CA GLN A 20 12.64 -2.11 -1.43
C GLN A 20 11.16 -1.73 -1.32
N ALA A 21 10.38 -1.84 -2.40
CA ALA A 21 8.96 -1.53 -2.38
C ALA A 21 8.19 -2.38 -1.38
N SER A 22 8.44 -3.70 -1.34
CA SER A 22 7.79 -4.60 -0.39
C SER A 22 8.16 -4.26 1.07
N PHE A 23 9.44 -4.03 1.37
CA PHE A 23 9.86 -3.66 2.72
C PHE A 23 9.39 -2.27 3.14
N PHE A 24 9.41 -1.30 2.23
CA PHE A 24 8.93 0.04 2.51
C PHE A 24 7.42 0.05 2.72
N GLU A 25 6.64 -0.65 1.88
CA GLU A 25 5.20 -0.81 2.06
C GLU A 25 4.89 -1.40 3.44
N TRP A 26 5.54 -2.50 3.83
CA TRP A 26 5.38 -3.11 5.14
C TRP A 26 5.68 -2.12 6.28
N THR A 27 6.80 -1.41 6.17
CA THR A 27 7.27 -0.45 7.18
C THR A 27 6.31 0.72 7.30
N PHE A 28 5.90 1.30 6.18
CA PHE A 28 4.94 2.40 6.11
C PHE A 28 3.60 1.96 6.66
N HIS A 29 3.11 0.79 6.27
CA HIS A 29 1.84 0.27 6.76
C HIS A 29 1.85 0.07 8.28
N ARG A 30 2.91 -0.56 8.81
CA ARG A 30 3.03 -0.82 10.26
C ARG A 30 3.22 0.45 11.09
N PHE A 31 4.19 1.28 10.72
CA PHE A 31 4.66 2.36 11.59
C PHE A 31 4.04 3.72 11.27
N TRP A 32 3.43 3.85 10.10
CA TRP A 32 2.84 5.10 9.65
C TRP A 32 1.32 5.04 9.58
N LEU A 33 0.75 3.93 9.10
CA LEU A 33 -0.70 3.80 9.00
C LEU A 33 -1.33 3.22 10.27
N HIS A 34 -0.69 2.25 10.92
CA HIS A 34 -1.20 1.60 12.14
C HIS A 34 -0.70 2.21 13.47
N ARG A 35 0.08 3.30 13.43
CA ARG A 35 0.62 3.93 14.64
C ARG A 35 -0.13 5.21 15.03
N PRO A 36 -0.51 5.38 16.32
CA PRO A 36 -1.02 6.65 16.84
C PRO A 36 -0.01 7.80 16.77
N GLY A 37 -0.51 9.03 16.67
CA GLY A 37 0.30 10.25 16.69
C GLY A 37 0.89 10.67 15.35
N GLN A 38 0.62 9.94 14.25
CA GLN A 38 1.08 10.33 12.92
C GLN A 38 0.26 11.50 12.36
N PRO A 39 0.90 12.49 11.71
CA PRO A 39 0.21 13.67 11.19
C PRO A 39 -0.76 13.31 10.07
N GLY A 40 -1.75 14.18 9.84
CA GLY A 40 -2.72 14.05 8.75
C GLY A 40 -3.85 13.03 9.00
N GLY A 41 -4.04 12.56 10.23
CA GLY A 41 -5.16 11.68 10.58
C GLY A 41 -5.09 10.29 9.96
N ARG A 42 -3.89 9.81 9.58
CA ARG A 42 -3.68 8.53 8.89
C ARG A 42 -4.15 7.31 9.68
N LEU A 43 -3.90 7.28 10.99
CA LEU A 43 -4.47 6.24 11.84
C LEU A 43 -6.00 6.26 11.80
N ALA A 44 -6.60 7.46 11.79
CA ALA A 44 -8.04 7.59 11.72
C ALA A 44 -8.58 7.10 10.37
N SER A 45 -8.03 7.57 9.24
CA SER A 45 -8.50 7.15 7.92
C SER A 45 -8.25 5.67 7.63
N HIS A 46 -7.10 5.15 8.06
CA HIS A 46 -6.70 3.76 7.78
C HIS A 46 -7.23 2.78 8.83
N THR A 47 -6.85 2.94 10.10
CA THR A 47 -7.19 1.96 11.14
C THR A 47 -8.59 2.16 11.71
N LEU A 48 -9.09 3.39 11.85
CA LEU A 48 -10.43 3.62 12.38
C LEU A 48 -11.51 3.53 11.30
N VAL A 49 -11.29 4.09 10.12
CA VAL A 49 -12.30 4.09 9.05
C VAL A 49 -12.14 2.85 8.17
N HIS A 50 -11.00 2.67 7.49
CA HIS A 50 -10.81 1.56 6.55
C HIS A 50 -10.91 0.17 7.21
N HIS A 51 -10.22 -0.08 8.31
CA HIS A 51 -10.28 -1.39 8.99
C HIS A 51 -11.62 -1.68 9.69
N GLN A 52 -12.34 -0.68 10.21
CA GLN A 52 -13.59 -0.93 10.94
C GLN A 52 -14.82 -0.95 10.01
N LEU A 53 -14.83 -0.11 8.98
CA LEU A 53 -15.94 -0.06 8.02
C LEU A 53 -15.78 -1.03 6.86
N ARG A 54 -14.65 -1.76 6.76
CA ARG A 54 -14.37 -2.73 5.68
C ARG A 54 -13.71 -4.03 6.17
N LYS A 55 -14.12 -4.50 7.34
CA LYS A 55 -13.44 -5.60 8.02
C LYS A 55 -13.74 -6.99 7.44
N ILE A 56 -15.00 -7.28 7.12
CA ILE A 56 -15.53 -8.63 6.79
C ILE A 56 -16.64 -8.53 5.74
N GLU A 57 -16.99 -9.62 5.07
CA GLU A 57 -17.96 -9.76 3.95
C GLU A 57 -19.19 -8.82 3.97
N ASP A 58 -19.79 -8.53 5.12
CA ASP A 58 -20.95 -7.61 5.25
C ASP A 58 -20.61 -6.12 5.09
N THR A 59 -19.32 -5.78 5.12
CA THR A 59 -18.80 -4.41 5.07
C THR A 59 -17.57 -4.27 4.17
N PHE A 60 -17.02 -5.40 3.68
CA PHE A 60 -15.82 -5.45 2.85
C PHE A 60 -16.05 -4.77 1.50
N HIS A 61 -17.28 -4.87 0.99
CA HIS A 61 -17.74 -4.13 -0.18
C HIS A 61 -18.31 -2.78 0.23
N VAL A 62 -18.23 -1.82 -0.69
CA VAL A 62 -18.69 -0.45 -0.44
C VAL A 62 -20.20 -0.38 -0.60
N GLU A 63 -20.93 -0.15 0.49
CA GLU A 63 -22.40 -0.03 0.47
C GLU A 63 -22.88 1.41 0.68
N ASP A 64 -22.13 2.23 1.44
CA ASP A 64 -22.51 3.62 1.75
C ASP A 64 -21.40 4.67 1.55
N GLU A 65 -21.77 5.94 1.71
CA GLU A 65 -20.91 7.11 1.50
C GLU A 65 -19.72 7.18 2.47
N ALA A 66 -19.91 6.80 3.74
CA ALA A 66 -18.83 6.77 4.72
C ALA A 66 -17.83 5.64 4.42
N GLN A 67 -18.33 4.52 3.89
CA GLN A 67 -17.49 3.45 3.36
C GLN A 67 -16.76 3.90 2.10
N ARG A 68 -17.35 4.67 1.18
CA ARG A 68 -16.67 5.21 -0.02
C ARG A 68 -15.39 5.99 0.34
N GLU A 69 -15.39 6.66 1.49
CA GLU A 69 -14.29 7.49 2.00
C GLU A 69 -13.14 6.72 2.69
N ALA A 70 -13.26 5.42 2.90
CA ALA A 70 -12.33 4.61 3.70
C ALA A 70 -11.19 3.96 2.88
N PRO A 71 -10.16 4.71 2.43
CA PRO A 71 -10.03 5.10 1.02
C PRO A 71 -9.02 4.28 0.20
N SER A 72 -8.90 4.65 -1.08
CA SER A 72 -7.67 4.59 -1.90
C SER A 72 -6.64 5.63 -1.40
N PHE A 73 -5.40 5.63 -1.89
CA PHE A 73 -4.50 6.77 -1.65
C PHE A 73 -5.16 8.11 -2.03
N GLU A 74 -4.80 9.19 -1.32
CA GLU A 74 -4.95 10.53 -1.88
C GLU A 74 -4.19 10.60 -3.21
N TRP A 75 -4.63 11.44 -4.15
CA TRP A 75 -4.02 11.50 -5.49
C TRP A 75 -2.50 11.78 -5.45
N TRP A 76 -2.03 12.50 -4.42
CA TRP A 76 -0.60 12.79 -4.20
C TRP A 76 0.14 11.68 -3.46
N GLY A 77 -0.57 10.73 -2.83
CA GLY A 77 0.01 9.68 -2.00
C GLY A 77 0.95 8.77 -2.81
N GLY A 78 0.48 8.24 -3.94
CA GLY A 78 1.30 7.44 -4.85
C GLY A 78 2.58 8.16 -5.31
N PRO A 79 2.47 9.35 -5.92
CA PRO A 79 3.63 10.16 -6.31
C PRO A 79 4.61 10.45 -5.16
N ALA A 80 4.10 10.77 -3.96
CA ALA A 80 4.95 11.04 -2.81
C ALA A 80 5.71 9.78 -2.35
N LEU A 81 5.07 8.60 -2.33
CA LEU A 81 5.72 7.34 -1.98
C LEU A 81 6.81 6.96 -2.97
N VAL A 82 6.57 7.15 -4.28
CA VAL A 82 7.59 6.96 -5.32
C VAL A 82 8.76 7.92 -5.09
N LEU A 83 8.50 9.21 -4.89
CA LEU A 83 9.53 10.22 -4.71
C LEU A 83 10.41 9.92 -3.48
N ILE A 84 9.80 9.59 -2.33
CA ILE A 84 10.54 9.25 -1.10
C ILE A 84 11.48 8.06 -1.32
N ASN A 85 11.06 7.06 -2.10
CA ASN A 85 11.89 5.89 -2.39
C ASN A 85 12.98 6.14 -3.42
N VAL A 86 12.73 6.99 -4.42
CA VAL A 86 13.66 7.30 -5.51
C VAL A 86 14.72 8.32 -5.10
N LEU A 87 14.36 9.28 -4.24
CA LEU A 87 15.22 10.41 -3.88
C LEU A 87 16.62 9.99 -3.36
N PRO A 88 16.76 9.01 -2.43
CA PRO A 88 18.08 8.58 -1.98
C PRO A 88 18.97 8.06 -3.13
N TRP A 89 18.39 7.32 -4.07
CA TRP A 89 19.11 6.79 -5.23
C TRP A 89 19.47 7.88 -6.25
N ALA A 90 18.60 8.87 -6.44
CA ALA A 90 18.89 10.01 -7.28
C ALA A 90 20.04 10.87 -6.73
N LEU A 91 20.05 11.11 -5.41
CA LEU A 91 21.14 11.82 -4.73
C LEU A 91 22.45 11.04 -4.81
N LEU A 92 22.41 9.73 -4.63
CA LEU A 92 23.59 8.88 -4.79
C LEU A 92 24.13 8.90 -6.22
N ALA A 93 23.24 8.85 -7.22
CA ALA A 93 23.62 8.97 -8.62
C ALA A 93 24.27 10.32 -8.95
N TRP A 94 23.72 11.41 -8.40
CA TRP A 94 24.29 12.74 -8.53
C TRP A 94 25.68 12.82 -7.89
N GLY A 95 25.87 12.24 -6.70
CA GLY A 95 27.18 12.16 -6.03
C GLY A 95 28.21 11.39 -6.86
N PHE A 96 27.85 10.24 -7.42
CA PHE A 96 28.76 9.49 -8.31
C PHE A 96 29.13 10.26 -9.57
N ALA A 97 28.17 10.96 -10.18
CA ALA A 97 28.44 11.82 -11.33
C ALA A 97 29.40 12.96 -10.98
N ALA A 98 29.22 13.60 -9.81
CA ALA A 98 30.10 14.66 -9.33
C ALA A 98 31.54 14.18 -9.06
N LEU A 99 31.71 12.91 -8.71
CA LEU A 99 33.02 12.26 -8.50
C LEU A 99 33.63 11.70 -9.80
N GLY A 100 32.99 11.89 -10.95
CA GLY A 100 33.49 11.39 -12.24
C GLY A 100 33.38 9.87 -12.41
N VAL A 101 32.55 9.19 -11.60
CA VAL A 101 32.36 7.73 -11.67
C VAL A 101 31.53 7.39 -12.92
N SER A 102 32.14 6.67 -13.86
CA SER A 102 31.49 6.23 -15.09
C SER A 102 30.75 4.90 -14.92
N LEU A 103 29.67 4.91 -14.14
CA LEU A 103 28.72 3.79 -14.02
C LEU A 103 27.37 4.17 -14.64
N PRO A 104 26.58 3.21 -15.15
CA PRO A 104 25.24 3.46 -15.70
C PRO A 104 24.19 3.71 -14.61
N VAL A 105 24.51 4.57 -13.63
CA VAL A 105 23.65 4.85 -12.47
C VAL A 105 22.33 5.50 -12.88
N ALA A 106 22.34 6.31 -13.94
CA ALA A 106 21.10 6.88 -14.50
C ALA A 106 20.13 5.78 -14.98
N ALA A 107 20.64 4.73 -15.65
CA ALA A 107 19.81 3.61 -16.10
C ALA A 107 19.24 2.83 -14.92
N PHE A 108 20.03 2.63 -13.86
CA PHE A 108 19.56 2.06 -12.60
C PHE A 108 18.41 2.89 -11.99
N VAL A 109 18.61 4.21 -11.81
CA VAL A 109 17.61 5.09 -11.16
C VAL A 109 16.32 5.16 -11.97
N ILE A 110 16.41 5.22 -13.30
CA ILE A 110 15.23 5.21 -14.18
C ILE A 110 14.47 3.89 -14.05
N ALA A 111 15.17 2.75 -14.14
CA ALA A 111 14.55 1.44 -14.02
C ALA A 111 13.93 1.22 -12.62
N PHE A 112 14.63 1.65 -11.58
CA PHE A 112 14.16 1.62 -10.20
C PHE A 112 12.89 2.46 -10.04
N GLY A 113 12.91 3.72 -10.49
CA GLY A 113 11.77 4.63 -10.36
C GLY A 113 10.54 4.17 -11.14
N ALA A 114 10.74 3.67 -12.37
CA ALA A 114 9.66 3.08 -13.16
C ALA A 114 9.05 1.85 -12.47
N THR A 115 9.88 0.96 -11.93
CA THR A 115 9.43 -0.23 -11.19
C THR A 115 8.67 0.15 -9.92
N MET A 116 9.15 1.17 -9.18
CA MET A 116 8.48 1.69 -7.98
C MET A 116 7.11 2.29 -8.31
N ALA A 117 7.00 3.03 -9.40
CA ALA A 117 5.73 3.58 -9.87
C ALA A 117 4.75 2.47 -10.26
N LEU A 118 5.21 1.46 -11.02
CA LEU A 118 4.39 0.30 -11.38
C LEU A 118 3.96 -0.50 -10.14
N TYR A 119 4.83 -0.64 -9.13
CA TYR A 119 4.50 -1.29 -7.87
C TYR A 119 3.35 -0.56 -7.17
N TYR A 120 3.42 0.76 -6.98
CA TYR A 120 2.36 1.49 -6.29
C TYR A 120 1.06 1.60 -7.11
N LEU A 121 1.14 1.62 -8.44
CA LEU A 121 -0.03 1.49 -9.31
C LEU A 121 -0.69 0.11 -9.16
N GLY A 122 0.11 -0.95 -9.14
CA GLY A 122 -0.37 -2.31 -8.90
C GLY A 122 -0.98 -2.49 -7.51
N TYR A 123 -0.33 -1.92 -6.49
CA TYR A 123 -0.82 -1.88 -5.11
C TYR A 123 -2.21 -1.26 -5.08
N GLU A 124 -2.36 -0.03 -5.59
CA GLU A 124 -3.63 0.70 -5.49
C GLU A 124 -4.70 0.06 -6.38
N GLY A 125 -4.35 -0.32 -7.60
CA GLY A 125 -5.26 -0.93 -8.55
C GLY A 125 -5.81 -2.27 -8.07
N LEU A 126 -4.94 -3.19 -7.60
CA LEU A 126 -5.39 -4.49 -7.10
C LEU A 126 -6.11 -4.35 -5.76
N HIS A 127 -5.64 -3.48 -4.86
CA HIS A 127 -6.34 -3.16 -3.61
C HIS A 127 -7.74 -2.58 -3.88
N PHE A 128 -7.89 -1.73 -4.90
CA PHE A 128 -9.19 -1.25 -5.34
C PHE A 128 -10.08 -2.38 -5.85
N LEU A 129 -9.57 -3.26 -6.73
CA LEU A 129 -10.32 -4.39 -7.28
C LEU A 129 -10.76 -5.41 -6.21
N MET A 130 -10.00 -5.58 -5.12
CA MET A 130 -10.42 -6.40 -3.99
C MET A 130 -11.74 -5.91 -3.39
N ARG A 131 -11.96 -4.60 -3.38
CA ARG A 131 -13.11 -3.90 -2.78
C ARG A 131 -14.26 -3.74 -3.78
N LYS A 132 -13.93 -3.38 -5.02
CA LYS A 132 -14.88 -3.19 -6.14
C LYS A 132 -14.44 -4.03 -7.34
N PRO A 133 -14.88 -5.29 -7.41
CA PRO A 133 -14.69 -6.14 -8.58
C PRO A 133 -15.21 -5.44 -9.84
N ALA A 134 -14.41 -5.45 -10.91
CA ALA A 134 -14.69 -4.80 -12.18
C ALA A 134 -13.99 -5.47 -13.37
N LEU A 135 -13.01 -6.34 -13.13
CA LEU A 135 -12.16 -6.97 -14.14
C LEU A 135 -12.12 -8.49 -13.90
N GLY A 136 -13.12 -9.19 -14.43
CA GLY A 136 -13.31 -10.63 -14.16
C GLY A 136 -12.11 -11.52 -14.50
N VAL A 137 -11.27 -11.15 -15.48
CA VAL A 137 -10.03 -11.90 -15.80
C VAL A 137 -9.01 -11.82 -14.66
N VAL A 138 -8.80 -10.62 -14.10
CA VAL A 138 -7.88 -10.42 -12.97
C VAL A 138 -8.41 -11.13 -11.73
N GLU A 139 -9.71 -11.03 -11.49
CA GLU A 139 -10.36 -11.61 -10.33
C GLU A 139 -10.29 -13.13 -10.29
N ARG A 140 -10.34 -13.81 -11.45
CA ARG A 140 -10.17 -15.27 -11.51
C ARG A 140 -8.72 -15.72 -11.34
N GLY A 141 -7.76 -14.80 -11.38
CA GLY A 141 -6.34 -15.10 -11.25
C GLY A 141 -5.98 -15.65 -9.87
N ARG A 142 -5.19 -16.73 -9.83
CA ARG A 142 -4.73 -17.36 -8.57
C ARG A 142 -3.98 -16.38 -7.68
N TYR A 143 -3.14 -15.54 -8.27
CA TYR A 143 -2.39 -14.53 -7.53
C TYR A 143 -3.32 -13.49 -6.90
N PHE A 144 -4.29 -12.96 -7.65
CA PHE A 144 -5.26 -12.01 -7.14
C PHE A 144 -6.07 -12.58 -5.96
N GLN A 145 -6.53 -13.83 -6.08
CA GLN A 145 -7.25 -14.50 -5.00
C GLN A 145 -6.37 -14.70 -3.75
N PHE A 146 -5.09 -15.02 -3.96
CA PHE A 146 -4.11 -15.08 -2.87
C PHE A 146 -3.95 -13.73 -2.16
N ILE A 147 -3.66 -12.64 -2.89
CA ILE A 147 -3.47 -11.31 -2.27
C ILE A 147 -4.77 -10.75 -1.68
N LYS A 148 -5.93 -11.04 -2.28
CA LYS A 148 -7.25 -10.67 -1.72
C LYS A 148 -7.46 -11.32 -0.37
N ARG A 149 -7.17 -12.62 -0.25
CA ARG A 149 -7.25 -13.35 1.00
C ARG A 149 -6.20 -12.88 2.01
N HIS A 150 -4.96 -12.69 1.58
CA HIS A 150 -3.87 -12.16 2.40
C HIS A 150 -4.26 -10.82 3.05
N HIS A 151 -4.79 -9.90 2.25
CA HIS A 151 -5.27 -8.60 2.72
C HIS A 151 -6.51 -8.72 3.61
N ARG A 152 -7.43 -9.64 3.34
CA ARG A 152 -8.57 -9.90 4.25
C ARG A 152 -8.11 -10.38 5.64
N ILE A 153 -7.10 -11.23 5.71
CA ILE A 153 -6.50 -11.65 6.98
C ILE A 153 -5.89 -10.45 7.70
N HIS A 154 -5.28 -9.49 6.99
CA HIS A 154 -4.78 -8.24 7.57
C HIS A 154 -5.90 -7.40 8.23
N HIS A 155 -7.07 -7.31 7.62
CA HIS A 155 -8.25 -6.65 8.23
C HIS A 155 -8.72 -7.31 9.53
N LEU A 156 -8.50 -8.63 9.67
CA LEU A 156 -8.79 -9.38 10.88
C LEU A 156 -7.67 -9.28 11.92
N ARG A 157 -6.41 -9.27 11.48
CA ARG A 157 -5.19 -9.22 12.28
C ARG A 157 -4.30 -8.07 11.78
N MET A 158 -4.56 -6.87 12.29
CA MET A 158 -3.94 -5.62 11.83
C MET A 158 -2.41 -5.55 12.01
N ASP A 159 -1.80 -6.46 12.77
CA ASP A 159 -0.35 -6.58 12.95
C ASP A 159 0.32 -7.59 11.99
N ARG A 160 -0.45 -8.28 11.15
CA ARG A 160 0.00 -9.33 10.21
C ARG A 160 -0.38 -8.98 8.77
N ASN A 161 0.27 -9.60 7.79
CA ASN A 161 -0.05 -9.43 6.36
C ASN A 161 -0.07 -7.97 5.89
N LEU A 162 0.96 -7.21 6.23
CA LEU A 162 1.02 -5.78 6.00
C LEU A 162 1.32 -5.42 4.54
N ASN A 163 1.88 -6.30 3.74
CA ASN A 163 1.94 -6.11 2.29
C ASN A 163 0.59 -6.45 1.66
N VAL A 164 0.21 -5.69 0.66
CA VAL A 164 -0.99 -5.86 -0.16
C VAL A 164 -0.61 -6.39 -1.54
N LEU A 165 0.45 -5.85 -2.16
CA LEU A 165 0.82 -6.24 -3.53
C LEU A 165 1.70 -7.48 -3.55
N LEU A 166 2.85 -7.44 -2.86
CA LEU A 166 3.84 -8.53 -2.85
C LEU A 166 4.30 -8.80 -1.41
N PRO A 167 3.91 -9.92 -0.79
CA PRO A 167 4.20 -10.23 0.61
C PRO A 167 5.61 -10.77 0.85
N LEU A 168 6.62 -10.18 0.20
CA LEU A 168 8.02 -10.54 0.43
C LEU A 168 8.48 -10.11 1.83
N ALA A 169 8.20 -8.88 2.25
CA ALA A 169 8.56 -8.42 3.59
C ALA A 169 7.76 -9.16 4.67
N ASP A 170 6.47 -9.42 4.46
CA ASP A 170 5.70 -10.29 5.36
C ASP A 170 6.33 -11.67 5.54
N LEU A 171 6.79 -12.29 4.43
CA LEU A 171 7.47 -13.58 4.47
C LEU A 171 8.79 -13.50 5.24
N VAL A 172 9.64 -12.51 4.92
CA VAL A 172 10.99 -12.39 5.50
C VAL A 172 10.95 -11.98 6.97
N ILE A 173 10.02 -11.09 7.35
CA ILE A 173 9.89 -10.58 8.73
C ILE A 173 9.06 -11.54 9.60
N GLY A 174 8.35 -12.50 9.01
CA GLY A 174 7.53 -13.48 9.74
C GLY A 174 6.16 -12.93 10.16
N THR A 175 5.60 -11.99 9.39
CA THR A 175 4.21 -11.50 9.56
C THR A 175 3.23 -12.11 8.57
N LEU A 176 3.69 -12.99 7.66
CA LEU A 176 2.84 -13.75 6.75
C LEU A 176 2.00 -14.79 7.50
N VAL A 177 0.69 -14.69 7.35
CA VAL A 177 -0.31 -15.62 7.87
C VAL A 177 -1.19 -16.08 6.72
N VAL A 178 -1.26 -17.41 6.54
CA VAL A 178 -2.09 -18.04 5.52
C VAL A 178 -3.30 -18.73 6.10
N GLU A 179 -3.53 -18.70 7.40
CA GLU A 179 -4.76 -19.23 7.99
C GLU A 179 -5.72 -18.08 8.26
N GLU A 180 -6.97 -18.26 7.85
CA GLU A 180 -7.96 -17.20 8.01
C GLU A 180 -8.72 -17.42 9.32
N PRO A 181 -8.72 -16.44 10.23
CA PRO A 181 -9.53 -16.50 11.44
C PRO A 181 -11.01 -16.61 11.10
N ALA A 182 -11.78 -17.26 11.98
CA ALA A 182 -13.23 -17.21 11.88
C ALA A 182 -13.70 -15.73 11.87
N PRO A 183 -14.52 -15.33 10.88
CA PRO A 183 -15.01 -13.96 10.82
C PRO A 183 -15.89 -13.65 12.03
N ALA A 184 -15.60 -12.53 12.71
CA ALA A 184 -16.42 -12.00 13.79
C ALA A 184 -16.92 -10.61 13.42
N PRO A 185 -18.23 -10.35 13.41
CA PRO A 185 -18.78 -9.09 12.93
C PRO A 185 -18.18 -7.90 13.69
N THR A 186 -17.90 -6.81 12.97
CA THR A 186 -17.42 -5.59 13.61
C THR A 186 -18.50 -5.06 14.56
N PRO A 187 -18.22 -4.86 15.87
CA PRO A 187 -19.20 -4.35 16.81
C PRO A 187 -19.79 -3.02 16.37
N ASP A 188 -21.09 -2.80 16.58
CA ASP A 188 -21.77 -1.57 16.18
C ASP A 188 -21.17 -0.31 16.81
N THR A 189 -20.63 -0.42 18.02
CA THR A 189 -19.92 0.66 18.70
C THR A 189 -18.68 1.08 17.91
N ALA A 190 -17.90 0.13 17.39
CA ALA A 190 -16.74 0.38 16.55
C ALA A 190 -17.14 0.97 15.19
N ARG A 191 -18.23 0.48 14.58
CA ARG A 191 -18.80 1.06 13.34
C ARG A 191 -19.22 2.51 13.52
N ARG A 192 -19.94 2.83 14.61
CA ARG A 192 -20.36 4.20 14.92
C ARG A 192 -19.17 5.12 15.15
N LEU A 193 -18.17 4.66 15.89
CA LEU A 193 -16.94 5.41 16.11
C LEU A 193 -16.24 5.71 14.78
N ALA A 194 -16.07 4.69 13.94
CA ALA A 194 -15.47 4.83 12.62
C ALA A 194 -16.20 5.84 11.73
N ARG A 195 -17.54 5.78 11.66
CA ARG A 195 -18.37 6.74 10.92
C ARG A 195 -18.16 8.18 11.41
N ARG A 196 -18.05 8.42 12.73
CA ARG A 196 -17.75 9.77 13.26
C ARG A 196 -16.41 10.32 12.81
N HIS A 197 -15.44 9.45 12.52
CA HIS A 197 -14.12 9.84 12.06
C HIS A 197 -14.00 9.94 10.53
N SER A 198 -15.01 9.51 9.76
CA SER A 198 -15.08 9.70 8.31
C SER A 198 -15.31 11.18 7.94
N ARG A 199 -15.02 11.57 6.69
CA ARG A 199 -15.25 12.95 6.21
C ARG A 199 -16.74 13.26 6.18
N PHE A 200 -17.57 12.34 5.70
CA PHE A 200 -19.02 12.39 5.69
C PHE A 200 -19.58 12.58 7.11
N GLY A 201 -19.14 11.77 8.07
CA GLY A 201 -19.59 11.90 9.45
C GLY A 201 -19.22 13.24 10.10
N LYS A 202 -18.02 13.76 9.80
CA LYS A 202 -17.61 15.10 10.23
C LYS A 202 -18.41 16.21 9.54
N GLY A 203 -18.74 16.04 8.26
CA GLY A 203 -19.57 16.97 7.49
C GLY A 203 -20.99 17.11 8.05
N ILE A 204 -21.62 15.99 8.42
CA ILE A 204 -22.93 15.99 9.08
C ILE A 204 -22.89 16.71 10.44
N GLN A 205 -21.84 16.48 11.24
CA GLN A 205 -21.69 17.13 12.55
C GLN A 205 -21.36 18.62 12.44
N GLY A 206 -20.62 19.02 11.39
CA GLY A 206 -20.26 20.41 11.12
C GLY A 206 -21.37 21.23 10.47
N GLY A 207 -22.29 20.59 9.74
CA GLY A 207 -23.46 21.22 9.12
C GLY A 207 -24.69 21.36 10.03
N ALA A 208 -24.60 20.91 11.28
CA ALA A 208 -25.64 21.08 12.31
C ALA A 208 -25.45 22.37 13.14
N ARG A 209 -24.89 23.43 12.53
CA ARG A 209 -24.79 24.77 13.11
C ARG A 209 -25.41 25.80 12.19
#